data_AF-A0A1C5VVY4-F1
#
_entry.id   AF-A0A1C5VVY4-F1
#
_cell.length_a   1.000
_cell.length_b   1.000
_cell.length_c   1.000
_cell.angle_alpha   90.00
_cell.angle_beta   90.00
_cell.angle_gamma   90.00
#
_symmetry.space_group_name_H-M   'P 1'
#
loop_
_entity.id
_entity.type
_entity.pdbx_description
1 polymer ?
#
loop_
_entity_poly.entity_id
_entity_poly.type
_entity_poly.pdbx_seq_one_letter_code
_entity_poly.pdbx_strand_id
1 'polypeptide(L)'
;MPLVITLFILLLLVECIRNQWKISNTIINGIKALIPIILGLIAYFGILKFFLYYYQIELDKYQGIDSMGQFELKTLPGLIKKCFRNTLFLFKEEYCSINHTGVIKLGALILMICILVFVIYSLYYRHAGIQNVLSVILLGTFLIIGANSIEIMCPGSSIYCLMVYSMAGLICAPILLSELCAEIQNKVREKFINIWQWVLILTVACVILNYAWQANGNYMSSYYTTKQTVSYFQTLVTRIKSVEGYSDQYPVAFIGENYEDDSFSNSWQNTPFWYGGHTSILINRYSRDWFMSNYLGYTYETVSDEMLQKLEVETKDMPSYPDSGSIAVIDGVVVVKRGQ
;
A
#
# COMPACT_ATOMS: atom_id res chain seq x y z
N MET A 1 -5.82 -5.23 -9.18
CA MET A 1 -6.60 -4.67 -10.32
C MET A 1 -5.93 -3.42 -10.92
N PRO A 2 -5.63 -2.33 -10.18
CA PRO A 2 -5.00 -1.12 -10.75
C PRO A 2 -3.76 -1.39 -11.62
N LEU A 3 -2.85 -2.26 -11.18
CA LEU A 3 -1.64 -2.58 -11.93
C LEU A 3 -1.95 -3.19 -13.30
N VAL A 4 -2.91 -4.10 -13.36
CA VAL A 4 -3.32 -4.76 -14.61
C VAL A 4 -3.87 -3.73 -15.59
N ILE A 5 -4.68 -2.78 -15.10
CA ILE A 5 -5.20 -1.66 -15.91
C ILE A 5 -4.03 -0.84 -16.48
N THR A 6 -3.07 -0.45 -15.63
CA THR A 6 -1.87 0.30 -16.05
C THR A 6 -1.09 -0.43 -17.13
N LEU A 7 -0.84 -1.73 -16.96
CA LEU A 7 -0.09 -2.55 -17.92
C LEU A 7 -0.83 -2.70 -19.25
N PHE A 8 -2.16 -2.93 -19.24
CA PHE A 8 -2.95 -2.99 -20.48
C PHE A 8 -2.91 -1.66 -21.22
N ILE A 9 -3.08 -0.53 -20.53
CA ILE A 9 -3.01 0.79 -21.15
C ILE A 9 -1.62 1.04 -21.73
N LEU A 10 -0.57 0.63 -21.03
CA LEU A 10 0.80 0.76 -21.50
C LEU A 10 1.06 -0.08 -22.76
N LEU A 11 0.56 -1.31 -22.81
CA LEU A 11 0.63 -2.16 -24.01
C LEU A 11 -0.13 -1.52 -25.19
N LEU A 12 -1.34 -1.03 -24.94
CA LEU A 12 -2.11 -0.32 -25.96
C LEU A 12 -1.40 0.95 -26.44
N LEU A 13 -0.70 1.67 -25.55
CA LEU A 13 0.08 2.86 -25.88
C LEU A 13 1.22 2.51 -26.85
N VAL A 14 1.98 1.46 -26.56
CA VAL A 14 3.07 0.98 -27.42
C VAL A 14 2.53 0.55 -28.79
N GLU A 15 1.47 -0.26 -28.83
CA GLU A 15 0.86 -0.71 -30.07
C GLU A 15 0.23 0.44 -30.89
N CYS A 16 -0.35 1.42 -30.20
CA CYS A 16 -0.91 2.63 -30.83
C CYS A 16 0.18 3.45 -31.52
N ILE A 17 1.35 3.62 -30.89
CA ILE A 17 2.49 4.33 -31.50
C ILE A 17 3.09 3.49 -32.63
N ARG A 18 3.27 2.18 -32.43
CA ARG A 18 3.86 1.25 -33.40
C ARG A 18 3.08 1.20 -34.72
N ASN A 19 1.76 0.99 -34.62
CA ASN A 19 0.86 0.77 -35.75
C ASN A 19 0.11 2.03 -36.19
N GLN A 20 0.43 3.18 -35.62
CA GLN A 20 -0.17 4.47 -35.95
C GLN A 20 -1.71 4.48 -35.91
N TRP A 21 -2.27 3.92 -34.84
CA TRP A 21 -3.72 3.81 -34.70
C TRP A 21 -4.42 5.18 -34.76
N LYS A 22 -5.59 5.18 -35.39
CA LYS A 22 -6.57 6.28 -35.34
C LYS A 22 -7.40 6.16 -34.07
N ILE A 23 -8.08 7.26 -33.71
CA ILE A 23 -8.93 7.33 -32.50
C ILE A 23 -9.96 6.19 -32.45
N SER A 24 -10.59 5.85 -33.57
CA SER A 24 -11.55 4.74 -33.65
C SER A 24 -10.93 3.40 -33.23
N ASN A 25 -9.75 3.08 -33.73
CA ASN A 25 -9.06 1.83 -33.43
C ASN A 25 -8.61 1.81 -31.97
N THR A 26 -8.15 2.95 -31.46
CA THR A 26 -7.79 3.12 -30.05
C THR A 26 -8.97 2.84 -29.13
N ILE A 27 -10.16 3.37 -29.44
CA ILE A 27 -11.38 3.12 -28.68
C ILE A 27 -11.77 1.64 -28.75
N ILE A 28 -11.77 1.04 -29.94
CA ILE A 28 -12.12 -0.39 -30.13
C ILE A 28 -11.17 -1.29 -29.32
N ASN A 29 -9.86 -1.07 -29.41
CA ASN A 29 -8.88 -1.87 -28.69
C ASN A 29 -8.93 -1.61 -27.17
N GLY A 30 -9.22 -0.38 -26.75
CA GLY A 30 -9.50 -0.04 -25.36
C GLY A 30 -10.69 -0.82 -24.80
N ILE A 31 -11.81 -0.86 -25.52
CA ILE A 31 -13.00 -1.63 -25.14
C ILE A 31 -12.67 -3.14 -25.07
N LYS A 32 -11.92 -3.67 -26.05
CA LYS A 32 -11.47 -5.07 -26.01
C LYS A 32 -10.61 -5.37 -24.78
N ALA A 33 -9.75 -4.45 -24.36
CA ALA A 33 -8.93 -4.61 -23.16
C ALA A 33 -9.74 -4.61 -21.86
N LEU A 34 -10.94 -4.00 -21.85
CA LEU A 34 -11.84 -4.06 -20.69
C LEU A 34 -12.45 -5.45 -20.47
N ILE A 35 -12.63 -6.24 -21.53
CA ILE A 35 -13.23 -7.58 -21.45
C ILE A 35 -12.50 -8.49 -20.44
N PRO A 36 -11.17 -8.74 -20.55
CA PRO A 36 -10.48 -9.58 -19.59
C PRO A 36 -10.48 -8.99 -18.17
N ILE A 37 -10.47 -7.66 -18.02
CA ILE A 37 -10.52 -6.99 -16.70
C ILE A 37 -11.87 -7.23 -16.03
N ILE A 38 -12.98 -7.07 -16.77
CA ILE A 38 -14.33 -7.30 -16.27
C ILE A 38 -14.54 -8.79 -15.96
N LEU A 39 -14.11 -9.69 -16.84
CA LEU A 39 -14.19 -11.13 -16.59
C LEU A 39 -13.39 -11.54 -15.35
N GLY A 40 -12.19 -10.99 -15.17
CA GLY A 40 -11.37 -11.21 -13.98
C GLY A 40 -12.05 -10.71 -12.70
N LEU A 41 -12.70 -9.55 -12.75
CA LEU A 41 -13.49 -9.03 -11.62
C LEU A 41 -14.70 -9.90 -11.30
N ILE A 42 -15.46 -10.32 -12.30
CA ILE A 42 -16.61 -11.20 -12.11
C ILE A 42 -16.16 -12.52 -11.49
N ALA A 43 -15.06 -13.11 -11.98
CA ALA A 43 -14.48 -14.32 -11.41
C ALA A 43 -14.04 -14.11 -9.97
N TYR A 44 -13.34 -13.01 -9.67
CA TYR A 44 -12.92 -12.65 -8.32
C TYR A 44 -14.12 -12.55 -7.35
N PHE A 45 -15.13 -11.75 -7.70
CA PHE A 45 -16.31 -11.59 -6.85
C PHE A 45 -17.16 -12.86 -6.76
N GLY A 46 -17.20 -13.68 -7.82
CA GLY A 46 -17.87 -14.98 -7.80
C GLY A 46 -17.23 -15.94 -6.80
N ILE A 47 -15.90 -16.07 -6.85
CA ILE A 47 -15.13 -16.91 -5.91
C ILE A 47 -15.25 -16.35 -4.48
N LEU A 48 -15.15 -15.03 -4.31
CA LEU A 48 -15.30 -14.38 -3.01
C LEU A 48 -16.67 -14.69 -2.39
N LYS A 49 -17.76 -14.46 -3.14
CA LYS A 49 -19.12 -14.74 -2.66
C LYS A 49 -19.34 -16.22 -2.35
N PHE A 50 -18.74 -17.12 -3.12
CA PHE A 50 -18.80 -18.55 -2.84
C PHE A 50 -18.18 -18.89 -1.48
N PHE A 51 -17.00 -18.37 -1.16
CA PHE A 51 -16.35 -18.63 0.13
C PHE A 51 -17.07 -17.95 1.30
N LEU A 52 -17.56 -16.72 1.12
CA LEU A 52 -18.36 -16.04 2.15
C LEU A 52 -19.61 -16.85 2.49
N TYR A 53 -20.30 -17.38 1.47
CA TYR A 53 -21.43 -18.28 1.66
C TYR A 53 -21.04 -19.61 2.32
N TYR A 54 -19.96 -20.25 1.86
CA TYR A 54 -19.54 -21.55 2.38
C TYR A 54 -19.14 -21.49 3.86
N TYR A 55 -18.39 -20.45 4.26
CA TYR A 55 -17.93 -20.29 5.64
C TYR A 55 -18.91 -19.53 6.53
N GLN A 56 -20.03 -19.01 5.99
CA GLN A 56 -21.00 -18.18 6.72
C GLN A 56 -20.34 -16.93 7.36
N ILE A 57 -19.44 -16.29 6.62
CA ILE A 57 -18.70 -15.10 7.06
C ILE A 57 -19.11 -13.92 6.17
N GLU A 58 -19.20 -12.72 6.74
CA GLU A 58 -19.44 -11.48 6.00
C GLU A 58 -18.15 -10.80 5.56
N LEU A 59 -18.22 -10.01 4.49
CA LEU A 59 -17.06 -9.26 4.02
C LEU A 59 -16.76 -8.11 4.99
N ASP A 60 -15.53 -8.04 5.47
CA ASP A 60 -15.06 -6.93 6.29
C ASP A 60 -15.15 -5.59 5.53
N LYS A 61 -15.38 -4.49 6.25
CA LYS A 61 -15.42 -3.13 5.68
C LYS A 61 -14.03 -2.52 5.47
N TYR A 62 -12.98 -3.32 5.63
CA TYR A 62 -11.59 -2.90 5.55
C TYR A 62 -11.31 -2.14 4.26
N GLN A 63 -10.85 -0.90 4.43
CA GLN A 63 -10.45 0.00 3.34
C GLN A 63 -11.52 0.19 2.24
N GLY A 64 -12.81 0.14 2.61
CA GLY A 64 -13.90 0.42 1.70
C GLY A 64 -14.07 -0.63 0.60
N ILE A 65 -13.67 -1.89 0.86
CA ILE A 65 -13.89 -2.99 -0.09
C ILE A 65 -15.37 -3.30 -0.30
N ASP A 66 -16.21 -3.04 0.70
CA ASP A 66 -17.67 -3.18 0.68
C ASP A 66 -18.36 -2.10 -0.17
N SER A 67 -17.75 -0.92 -0.25
CA SER A 67 -18.19 0.24 -1.04
C SER A 67 -17.34 0.46 -2.29
N MET A 68 -16.56 -0.54 -2.70
CA MET A 68 -15.63 -0.44 -3.82
C MET A 68 -16.36 -0.07 -5.12
N GLY A 69 -15.88 1.00 -5.77
CA GLY A 69 -16.46 1.53 -7.01
C GLY A 69 -17.78 2.28 -6.82
N GLN A 70 -18.28 2.40 -5.59
CA GLN A 70 -19.45 3.22 -5.28
C GLN A 70 -18.98 4.65 -5.01
N PHE A 71 -19.29 5.56 -5.94
CA PHE A 71 -19.05 6.99 -5.77
C PHE A 71 -20.11 7.81 -6.48
N GLU A 72 -20.35 9.01 -5.97
CA GLU A 72 -21.20 9.96 -6.67
C GLU A 72 -20.49 10.48 -7.93
N LEU A 73 -21.15 10.44 -9.09
CA LEU A 73 -20.58 10.94 -10.35
C LEU A 73 -20.09 12.40 -10.27
N LYS A 74 -20.63 13.19 -9.33
CA LYS A 74 -20.21 14.57 -9.07
C LYS A 74 -18.80 14.68 -8.49
N THR A 75 -18.30 13.67 -7.78
CA THR A 75 -16.95 13.68 -7.19
C THR A 75 -15.88 13.21 -8.18
N LEU A 76 -16.27 12.54 -9.27
CA LEU A 76 -15.37 11.97 -10.28
C LEU A 76 -14.35 12.99 -10.85
N PRO A 77 -14.71 14.24 -11.22
CA PRO A 77 -13.73 15.22 -11.68
C PRO A 77 -12.65 15.53 -10.63
N GLY A 78 -13.04 15.57 -9.34
CA GLY A 78 -12.12 15.77 -8.22
C GLY A 78 -11.17 14.58 -8.04
N LEU A 79 -11.67 13.35 -8.17
CA LEU A 79 -10.88 12.13 -8.08
C LEU A 79 -9.89 12.01 -9.26
N ILE A 80 -10.32 12.36 -10.48
CA ILE A 80 -9.44 12.43 -11.66
C ILE A 80 -8.34 13.46 -11.41
N LYS A 81 -8.69 14.67 -10.95
CA LYS A 81 -7.69 15.71 -10.61
C LYS A 81 -6.68 15.20 -9.58
N LYS A 82 -7.14 14.44 -8.58
CA LYS A 82 -6.27 13.81 -7.56
C LYS A 82 -5.33 12.78 -8.20
N CYS A 83 -5.81 11.95 -9.13
CA CYS A 83 -4.97 11.00 -9.89
C CYS A 83 -3.83 11.73 -10.62
N PHE A 84 -4.17 12.80 -11.35
CA PHE A 84 -3.19 13.60 -12.06
C PHE A 84 -2.18 14.26 -11.12
N ARG A 85 -2.65 14.90 -10.03
CA ARG A 85 -1.76 15.54 -9.08
C ARG A 85 -0.79 14.52 -8.47
N ASN A 86 -1.30 13.43 -7.91
CA ASN A 86 -0.48 12.46 -7.20
C ASN A 86 0.54 11.78 -8.14
N THR A 87 0.19 11.58 -9.41
CA THR A 87 1.09 10.94 -10.40
C THR A 87 2.12 11.91 -10.97
N LEU A 88 1.69 13.08 -11.44
CA LEU A 88 2.58 14.04 -12.10
C LEU A 88 3.51 14.74 -11.11
N PHE A 89 3.09 14.91 -9.85
CA PHE A 89 3.90 15.53 -8.81
C PHE A 89 4.71 14.52 -7.97
N LEU A 90 4.87 13.27 -8.41
CA LEU A 90 5.76 12.28 -7.75
C LEU A 90 7.21 12.75 -7.62
N PHE A 91 7.65 13.73 -8.39
CA PHE A 91 8.99 14.31 -8.24
C PHE A 91 9.08 15.38 -7.14
N LYS A 92 7.95 15.81 -6.57
CA LYS A 92 7.88 16.94 -5.65
C LYS A 92 7.18 16.57 -4.35
N GLU A 93 5.95 16.10 -4.43
CA GLU A 93 5.08 15.79 -3.29
C GLU A 93 5.24 14.33 -2.89
N GLU A 94 5.35 14.06 -1.59
CA GLU A 94 5.33 12.67 -1.11
C GLU A 94 3.94 12.06 -1.31
N TYR A 95 3.89 10.83 -1.81
CA TYR A 95 2.66 10.10 -2.03
C TYR A 95 2.77 8.68 -1.45
N CYS A 96 2.00 8.41 -0.39
CA CYS A 96 1.91 7.09 0.26
C CYS A 96 3.28 6.42 0.54
N SER A 97 4.31 7.22 0.84
CA SER A 97 5.69 6.79 1.08
C SER A 97 6.41 6.10 -0.08
N ILE A 98 5.87 6.12 -1.31
CA ILE A 98 6.51 5.47 -2.46
C ILE A 98 7.71 6.26 -3.00
N ASN A 99 7.75 7.58 -2.74
CA ASN A 99 8.76 8.51 -3.23
C ASN A 99 9.37 9.34 -2.09
N HIS A 100 9.59 8.70 -0.94
CA HIS A 100 10.06 9.36 0.27
C HIS A 100 11.43 10.04 0.09
N THR A 101 12.35 9.41 -0.66
CA THR A 101 13.71 9.93 -0.84
C THR A 101 13.84 10.92 -2.01
N GLY A 102 14.76 11.87 -1.90
CA GLY A 102 15.11 12.78 -2.99
C GLY A 102 15.62 12.06 -4.24
N VAL A 103 16.27 10.91 -4.07
CA VAL A 103 16.74 10.07 -5.20
C VAL A 103 15.56 9.54 -6.01
N ILE A 104 14.50 9.03 -5.36
CA ILE A 104 13.31 8.55 -6.07
C ILE A 104 12.56 9.71 -6.70
N LYS A 105 12.43 10.85 -6.02
CA LYS A 105 11.79 12.04 -6.57
C LYS A 105 12.48 12.52 -7.86
N LEU A 106 13.81 12.62 -7.83
CA LEU A 106 14.60 12.96 -9.01
C LEU A 106 14.51 11.88 -10.09
N GLY A 107 14.58 10.60 -9.70
CA GLY A 107 14.42 9.47 -10.62
C GLY A 107 13.07 9.49 -11.32
N ALA A 108 11.98 9.74 -10.60
CA ALA A 108 10.64 9.89 -11.16
C ALA A 108 10.57 11.02 -12.19
N LEU A 109 11.18 12.18 -11.90
CA LEU A 109 11.26 13.29 -12.86
C LEU A 109 11.99 12.87 -14.15
N ILE A 110 13.16 12.25 -14.02
CA ILE A 110 13.96 11.82 -15.17
C ILE A 110 13.21 10.75 -15.98
N LEU A 111 12.54 9.80 -15.32
CA LEU A 111 11.72 8.78 -15.99
C LEU A 111 10.54 9.41 -16.75
N MET A 112 9.85 10.40 -16.17
CA MET A 112 8.80 11.15 -16.87
C MET A 112 9.33 11.89 -18.10
N ILE A 113 10.51 12.52 -17.99
CA ILE A 113 11.17 13.15 -19.13
C ILE A 113 11.53 12.11 -20.19
N CYS A 114 12.04 10.93 -19.81
CA CYS A 114 12.34 9.84 -20.74
C CYS A 114 11.08 9.38 -21.49
N ILE A 115 9.94 9.22 -20.80
CA ILE A 115 8.65 8.89 -21.43
C ILE A 115 8.32 9.93 -22.51
N LEU A 116 8.36 11.23 -22.18
CA LEU A 116 8.06 12.30 -23.13
C LEU A 116 9.01 12.29 -24.33
N VAL A 117 10.32 12.16 -24.09
CA VAL A 117 11.34 12.11 -25.14
C VAL A 117 11.10 10.92 -26.07
N PHE A 118 10.90 9.71 -25.55
CA PHE A 118 10.67 8.53 -26.37
C PHE A 118 9.35 8.57 -27.13
N VAL A 119 8.29 9.11 -26.54
CA VAL A 119 7.00 9.31 -27.24
C VAL A 119 7.16 10.32 -28.37
N ILE A 120 7.72 11.50 -28.11
CA ILE A 120 7.92 12.55 -29.12
C ILE A 120 8.83 12.05 -30.24
N TYR A 121 9.92 11.38 -29.88
CA TYR A 121 10.84 10.76 -30.83
C TYR A 121 10.14 9.73 -31.71
N SER A 122 9.32 8.85 -31.13
CA SER A 122 8.60 7.83 -31.89
C SER A 122 7.56 8.44 -32.82
N LEU A 123 6.79 9.42 -32.35
CA LEU A 123 5.76 10.11 -33.15
C LEU A 123 6.37 10.89 -34.31
N TYR A 124 7.41 11.69 -34.04
CA TYR A 124 7.99 12.58 -35.04
C TYR A 124 8.54 11.82 -36.24
N TYR A 125 9.30 10.75 -36.00
CA TYR A 125 9.98 10.06 -37.09
C TYR A 125 9.23 8.86 -37.67
N ARG A 126 8.17 8.39 -37.02
CA ARG A 126 7.19 7.56 -37.73
C ARG A 126 6.28 8.43 -38.61
N HIS A 127 6.42 9.76 -38.58
CA HIS A 127 5.54 10.70 -39.28
C HIS A 127 4.07 10.52 -38.87
N ALA A 128 3.84 10.44 -37.56
CA ALA A 128 2.51 10.21 -37.01
C ALA A 128 1.53 11.31 -37.43
N GLY A 129 0.40 10.90 -38.01
CA GLY A 129 -0.71 11.81 -38.32
C GLY A 129 -1.42 12.32 -37.06
N ILE A 130 -2.18 13.41 -37.19
CA ILE A 130 -2.88 14.06 -36.07
C ILE A 130 -3.77 13.10 -35.27
N GLN A 131 -4.45 12.17 -35.93
CA GLN A 131 -5.31 11.18 -35.26
C GLN A 131 -4.53 10.20 -34.38
N ASN A 132 -3.28 9.89 -34.75
CA ASN A 132 -2.42 9.05 -33.95
C ASN A 132 -1.88 9.81 -32.74
N VAL A 133 -1.45 11.07 -32.94
CA VAL A 133 -1.04 11.94 -31.83
C VAL A 133 -2.15 12.09 -30.80
N LEU A 134 -3.40 12.35 -31.24
CA LEU A 134 -4.56 12.43 -30.35
C LEU A 134 -4.83 11.10 -29.62
N SER A 135 -4.64 9.97 -30.29
CA SER A 135 -4.79 8.64 -29.67
C SER A 135 -3.74 8.38 -28.58
N VAL A 136 -2.50 8.82 -28.81
CA VAL A 136 -1.41 8.71 -27.83
C VAL A 136 -1.63 9.62 -26.64
N ILE A 137 -2.14 10.85 -26.84
CA ILE A 137 -2.53 11.75 -25.75
C ILE A 137 -3.68 11.14 -24.93
N LEU A 138 -4.66 10.54 -25.59
CA LEU A 138 -5.78 9.86 -24.93
C LEU A 138 -5.27 8.70 -24.05
N LEU A 139 -4.45 7.80 -24.60
CA LEU A 139 -3.89 6.67 -23.85
C LEU A 139 -2.92 7.12 -22.76
N GLY A 140 -2.13 8.18 -22.98
CA GLY A 140 -1.26 8.76 -21.96
C GLY A 140 -2.05 9.35 -20.78
N THR A 141 -3.19 9.98 -21.06
CA THR A 141 -4.15 10.45 -20.04
C THR A 141 -4.69 9.27 -19.23
N PHE A 142 -5.15 8.22 -19.92
CA PHE A 142 -5.62 7.01 -19.26
C PHE A 142 -4.52 6.28 -18.49
N LEU A 143 -3.26 6.36 -18.92
CA LEU A 143 -2.14 5.74 -18.20
C LEU A 143 -1.96 6.37 -16.82
N ILE A 144 -2.05 7.70 -16.73
CA ILE A 144 -2.01 8.44 -15.46
C ILE A 144 -3.19 8.03 -14.56
N ILE A 145 -4.40 8.00 -15.12
CA ILE A 145 -5.61 7.62 -14.38
C ILE A 145 -5.52 6.16 -13.93
N GLY A 146 -5.07 5.24 -14.79
CA GLY A 146 -4.93 3.83 -14.51
C GLY A 146 -3.90 3.55 -13.41
N ALA A 147 -2.73 4.20 -13.51
CA ALA A 147 -1.65 4.13 -12.52
C ALA A 147 -2.09 4.55 -11.11
N ASN A 148 -3.08 5.45 -11.00
CA ASN A 148 -3.65 5.84 -9.71
C ASN A 148 -5.14 5.55 -9.55
N SER A 149 -5.66 4.55 -10.26
CA SER A 149 -7.10 4.26 -10.31
C SER A 149 -7.67 3.86 -8.95
N ILE A 150 -6.83 3.49 -7.99
CA ILE A 150 -7.23 3.19 -6.62
C ILE A 150 -7.94 4.35 -5.92
N GLU A 151 -7.59 5.59 -6.25
CA GLU A 151 -8.28 6.79 -5.75
C GLU A 151 -9.75 6.86 -6.20
N ILE A 152 -10.06 6.28 -7.37
CA ILE A 152 -11.42 6.20 -7.91
C ILE A 152 -12.14 4.97 -7.36
N MET A 153 -11.41 3.86 -7.19
CA MET A 153 -11.99 2.58 -6.77
C MET A 153 -12.37 2.57 -5.29
N CYS A 154 -11.61 3.24 -4.43
CA CYS A 154 -11.83 3.28 -2.98
C CYS A 154 -11.81 4.75 -2.50
N PRO A 155 -12.81 5.56 -2.89
CA PRO A 155 -12.85 6.97 -2.54
C PRO A 155 -13.03 7.13 -1.02
N GLY A 156 -12.21 7.98 -0.40
CA GLY A 156 -12.31 8.27 1.04
C GLY A 156 -11.65 7.22 1.97
N SER A 157 -11.13 6.12 1.42
CA SER A 157 -10.36 5.14 2.19
C SER A 157 -8.95 5.66 2.52
N SER A 158 -8.31 5.07 3.53
CA SER A 158 -6.93 5.41 3.91
C SER A 158 -5.95 4.69 2.97
N ILE A 159 -5.64 5.32 1.84
CA ILE A 159 -4.77 4.76 0.81
C ILE A 159 -3.31 4.77 1.29
N TYR A 160 -2.68 3.59 1.29
CA TYR A 160 -1.28 3.40 1.70
C TYR A 160 -0.43 2.75 0.60
N CYS A 161 0.87 2.60 0.87
CA CYS A 161 1.91 2.22 -0.11
C CYS A 161 1.53 0.99 -0.98
N LEU A 162 0.95 -0.06 -0.39
CA LEU A 162 0.60 -1.29 -1.11
C LEU A 162 -0.55 -1.05 -2.12
N MET A 163 -1.49 -0.18 -1.78
CA MET A 163 -2.67 0.11 -2.60
C MET A 163 -2.32 0.85 -3.90
N VAL A 164 -1.22 1.62 -3.89
CA VAL A 164 -0.74 2.40 -5.04
C VAL A 164 0.36 1.68 -5.84
N TYR A 165 0.52 0.36 -5.67
CA TYR A 165 1.55 -0.44 -6.35
C TYR A 165 1.49 -0.33 -7.90
N SER A 166 0.34 0.01 -8.47
CA SER A 166 0.19 0.29 -9.91
C SER A 166 1.12 1.38 -10.43
N MET A 167 1.57 2.30 -9.58
CA MET A 167 2.57 3.32 -9.93
C MET A 167 3.90 2.71 -10.39
N ALA A 168 4.24 1.49 -9.94
CA ALA A 168 5.42 0.78 -10.42
C ALA A 168 5.36 0.54 -11.94
N GLY A 169 4.17 0.42 -12.52
CA GLY A 169 3.98 0.30 -13.97
C GLY A 169 4.48 1.53 -14.74
N LEU A 170 4.56 2.71 -14.12
CA LEU A 170 5.14 3.91 -14.73
C LEU A 170 6.66 3.82 -14.87
N ILE A 171 7.34 3.01 -14.06
CA ILE A 171 8.77 2.72 -14.21
C ILE A 171 9.00 1.85 -15.46
N CYS A 172 8.06 0.95 -15.77
CA CYS A 172 8.12 0.11 -16.97
C CYS A 172 7.88 0.91 -18.26
N ALA A 173 7.13 2.01 -18.20
CA ALA A 173 6.74 2.79 -19.37
C ALA A 173 7.91 3.28 -20.24
N PRO A 174 8.93 3.99 -19.71
CA PRO A 174 10.05 4.43 -20.52
C PRO A 174 10.91 3.27 -21.04
N ILE A 175 10.92 2.11 -20.38
CA ILE A 175 11.64 0.91 -20.84
C ILE A 175 11.01 0.40 -22.14
N LEU A 176 9.70 0.14 -22.14
CA LEU A 176 9.00 -0.34 -23.33
C LEU A 176 9.02 0.68 -24.48
N LEU A 177 8.92 1.97 -24.15
CA LEU A 177 9.04 3.04 -25.16
C LEU A 177 10.45 3.13 -25.74
N SER A 178 11.48 2.83 -24.96
CA SER A 178 12.87 2.81 -25.46
C SER A 178 13.12 1.68 -26.46
N GLU A 179 12.49 0.51 -26.28
CA GLU A 179 12.53 -0.59 -27.23
C GLU A 179 11.81 -0.22 -28.53
N LEU A 180 10.64 0.42 -28.42
CA LEU A 180 9.90 0.92 -29.58
C LEU A 180 10.70 1.95 -30.39
N CYS A 181 11.51 2.77 -29.71
CA CYS A 181 12.41 3.73 -30.35
C CYS A 181 13.56 3.03 -31.10
N ALA A 182 14.06 1.91 -30.56
CA ALA A 182 15.16 1.14 -31.16
C ALA A 182 14.76 0.44 -32.47
N GLU A 183 13.46 0.17 -32.67
CA GLU A 183 12.94 -0.35 -33.96
C GLU A 183 13.14 0.61 -35.14
N ILE A 184 13.33 1.92 -34.88
CA ILE A 184 13.39 2.91 -35.94
C ILE A 184 14.82 3.02 -36.49
N GLN A 185 15.09 2.35 -37.61
CA GLN A 185 16.42 2.26 -38.23
C GLN A 185 16.91 3.61 -38.80
N ASN A 186 17.85 4.28 -38.14
CA ASN A 186 18.61 5.42 -38.67
C ASN A 186 19.94 5.65 -37.93
N LYS A 187 21.08 5.52 -38.64
CA LYS A 187 22.45 5.55 -38.07
C LYS A 187 22.83 6.82 -37.31
N VAL A 188 22.36 8.01 -37.73
CA VAL A 188 22.68 9.27 -37.01
C VAL A 188 21.90 9.36 -35.69
N ARG A 189 20.77 8.66 -35.65
CA ARG A 189 19.74 8.75 -34.62
C ARG A 189 19.93 7.74 -33.50
N GLU A 190 20.61 6.63 -33.80
CA GLU A 190 21.09 5.63 -32.83
C GLU A 190 21.89 6.27 -31.69
N LYS A 191 22.76 7.25 -31.99
CA LYS A 191 23.55 7.94 -30.94
C LYS A 191 22.67 8.67 -29.92
N PHE A 192 21.63 9.38 -30.38
CA PHE A 192 20.71 10.10 -29.49
C PHE A 192 19.93 9.13 -28.60
N ILE A 193 19.39 8.05 -29.18
CA ILE A 193 18.67 7.03 -28.42
C ILE A 193 19.59 6.31 -27.44
N ASN A 194 20.82 5.99 -27.84
CA ASN A 194 21.79 5.36 -26.94
C ASN A 194 22.06 6.22 -25.71
N ILE A 195 22.19 7.55 -25.86
CA ILE A 195 22.36 8.46 -24.71
C ILE A 195 21.15 8.37 -23.76
N TRP A 196 19.93 8.47 -24.29
CA TRP A 196 18.73 8.41 -23.46
C TRP A 196 18.48 7.03 -22.85
N GLN A 197 18.88 5.95 -23.53
CA GLN A 197 18.87 4.61 -22.98
C GLN A 197 19.87 4.47 -21.83
N TRP A 198 21.08 5.05 -21.93
CA TRP A 198 22.02 5.10 -20.80
C TRP A 198 21.47 5.91 -19.63
N VAL A 199 20.86 7.07 -19.89
CA VAL A 199 20.17 7.87 -18.85
C VAL A 199 19.09 7.04 -18.18
N LEU A 200 18.26 6.33 -18.96
CA LEU A 200 17.23 5.44 -18.45
C LEU A 200 17.82 4.33 -17.58
N ILE A 201 18.82 3.60 -18.07
CA ILE A 201 19.45 2.47 -17.37
C ILE A 201 20.04 2.94 -16.03
N LEU A 202 20.81 4.03 -16.04
CA LEU A 202 21.42 4.60 -14.84
C LEU A 202 20.35 5.07 -13.84
N THR A 203 19.29 5.72 -14.34
CA THR A 203 18.18 6.18 -13.48
C THR A 203 17.44 5.01 -12.84
N VAL A 204 17.10 3.99 -13.62
CA VAL A 204 16.43 2.78 -13.13
C VAL A 204 17.31 2.05 -12.13
N ALA A 205 18.61 1.91 -12.40
CA ALA A 205 19.56 1.31 -11.47
C ALA A 205 19.61 2.08 -10.14
N CYS A 206 19.73 3.41 -10.17
CA CYS A 206 19.71 4.25 -8.96
C CYS A 206 18.39 4.13 -8.18
N VAL A 207 17.26 4.12 -8.88
CA VAL A 207 15.93 3.95 -8.26
C VAL A 207 15.81 2.57 -7.60
N ILE A 208 16.22 1.50 -8.30
CA ILE A 208 16.21 0.12 -7.75
C ILE A 208 17.12 0.02 -6.53
N LEU A 209 18.35 0.54 -6.60
CA LEU A 209 19.27 0.53 -5.46
C LEU A 209 18.71 1.31 -4.26
N ASN A 210 18.05 2.44 -4.51
CA ASN A 210 17.43 3.23 -3.45
C ASN A 210 16.21 2.53 -2.84
N TYR A 211 15.38 1.85 -3.64
CA TYR A 211 14.30 1.00 -3.13
C TYR A 211 14.84 -0.20 -2.36
N ALA A 212 15.91 -0.84 -2.82
CA ALA A 212 16.55 -1.93 -2.09
C ALA A 212 17.09 -1.45 -0.73
N TRP A 213 17.73 -0.29 -0.68
CA TRP A 213 18.20 0.31 0.57
C TRP A 213 17.04 0.62 1.53
N GLN A 214 15.96 1.24 1.04
CA GLN A 214 14.77 1.52 1.87
C GLN A 214 14.08 0.24 2.35
N ALA A 215 13.95 -0.77 1.50
CA ALA A 215 13.36 -2.05 1.87
C ALA A 215 14.16 -2.73 2.99
N ASN A 216 15.50 -2.78 2.86
CA ASN A 216 16.36 -3.32 3.92
C ASN A 216 16.24 -2.52 5.22
N GLY A 217 16.20 -1.20 5.14
CA GLY A 217 15.93 -0.34 6.29
C GLY A 217 14.59 -0.64 6.96
N ASN A 218 13.52 -0.79 6.17
CA ASN A 218 12.17 -1.08 6.67
C ASN A 218 12.11 -2.44 7.35
N TYR A 219 12.76 -3.46 6.76
CA TYR A 219 12.86 -4.80 7.34
C TYR A 219 13.63 -4.77 8.66
N MET A 220 14.74 -4.02 8.74
CA MET A 220 15.52 -3.88 9.96
C MET A 220 14.72 -3.17 11.06
N SER A 221 14.08 -2.04 10.75
CA SER A 221 13.21 -1.33 11.69
C SER A 221 12.06 -2.24 12.17
N SER A 222 11.42 -2.98 11.26
CA SER A 222 10.34 -3.91 11.61
C SER A 222 10.82 -5.06 12.49
N TYR A 223 12.00 -5.61 12.23
CA TYR A 223 12.61 -6.67 13.03
C TYR A 223 12.83 -6.23 14.47
N TYR A 224 13.46 -5.07 14.69
CA TYR A 224 13.73 -4.58 16.04
C TYR A 224 12.46 -4.12 16.76
N THR A 225 11.53 -3.49 16.05
CA THR A 225 10.21 -3.12 16.61
C THR A 225 9.46 -4.36 17.09
N THR A 226 9.49 -5.44 16.29
CA THR A 226 8.91 -6.73 16.68
C THR A 226 9.61 -7.29 17.91
N LYS A 227 10.95 -7.31 17.95
CA LYS A 227 11.71 -7.81 19.10
C LYS A 227 11.40 -7.04 20.39
N GLN A 228 11.35 -5.71 20.32
CA GLN A 228 10.98 -4.86 21.46
C GLN A 228 9.56 -5.16 21.95
N THR A 229 8.63 -5.36 21.02
CA THR A 229 7.24 -5.70 21.34
C THR A 229 7.10 -7.09 21.95
N VAL A 230 7.86 -8.08 21.44
CA VAL A 230 7.95 -9.42 22.04
C VAL A 230 8.50 -9.33 23.47
N SER A 231 9.57 -8.59 23.71
CA SER A 231 10.13 -8.39 25.06
C SER A 231 9.13 -7.71 26.01
N TYR A 232 8.38 -6.73 25.51
CA TYR A 232 7.33 -6.06 26.27
C TYR A 232 6.25 -7.05 26.71
N PHE A 233 5.68 -7.79 25.76
CA PHE A 233 4.64 -8.77 26.08
C PHE A 233 5.16 -9.96 26.87
N GLN A 234 6.42 -10.37 26.69
CA GLN A 234 7.03 -11.41 27.51
C GLN A 234 7.07 -10.97 28.98
N THR A 235 7.42 -9.70 29.24
CA THR A 235 7.40 -9.14 30.61
C THR A 235 5.98 -9.10 31.16
N LEU A 236 5.01 -8.64 30.35
CA LEU A 236 3.60 -8.62 30.73
C LEU A 236 3.08 -10.02 31.10
N VAL A 237 3.29 -11.01 30.23
CA VAL A 237 2.88 -12.41 30.46
C VAL A 237 3.56 -12.99 31.70
N THR A 238 4.84 -12.67 31.91
CA THR A 238 5.54 -13.10 33.13
C THR A 238 4.89 -12.51 34.38
N ARG A 239 4.54 -11.22 34.36
CA ARG A 239 3.86 -10.56 35.49
C ARG A 239 2.45 -11.09 35.72
N ILE A 240 1.71 -11.38 34.65
CA ILE A 240 0.41 -12.07 34.73
C ILE A 240 0.56 -13.41 35.46
N LYS A 241 1.52 -14.25 35.07
CA LYS A 241 1.73 -15.57 35.68
C LYS A 241 2.31 -15.51 37.09
N SER A 242 2.84 -14.37 37.50
CA SER A 242 3.50 -14.18 38.79
C SER A 242 2.67 -13.35 39.78
N VAL A 243 1.46 -12.92 39.40
CA VAL A 243 0.58 -12.18 40.30
C VAL A 243 0.12 -13.09 41.44
N GLU A 244 -0.03 -12.52 42.63
CA GLU A 244 -0.54 -13.27 43.79
C GLU A 244 -1.94 -13.84 43.49
N GLY A 245 -2.14 -15.12 43.82
CA GLY A 245 -3.39 -15.82 43.56
C GLY A 245 -3.60 -16.30 42.13
N TYR A 246 -2.59 -16.21 41.25
CA TYR A 246 -2.69 -16.70 39.87
C TYR A 246 -3.04 -18.20 39.78
N SER A 247 -3.89 -18.54 38.82
CA SER A 247 -4.19 -19.90 38.38
C SER A 247 -4.27 -19.90 36.85
N ASP A 248 -3.76 -20.97 36.23
CA ASP A 248 -3.84 -21.15 34.77
C ASP A 248 -5.27 -21.41 34.28
N GLN A 249 -6.20 -21.69 35.19
CA GLN A 249 -7.63 -21.85 34.92
C GLN A 249 -8.40 -20.53 34.91
N TYR A 250 -7.80 -19.42 35.31
CA TYR A 250 -8.50 -18.15 35.39
C TYR A 250 -8.52 -17.43 34.04
N PRO A 251 -9.69 -16.89 33.60
CA PRO A 251 -9.75 -16.06 32.42
C PRO A 251 -9.02 -14.73 32.66
N VAL A 252 -8.66 -14.05 31.57
CA VAL A 252 -7.92 -12.78 31.60
C VAL A 252 -8.81 -11.67 31.05
N ALA A 253 -8.88 -10.56 31.80
CA ALA A 253 -9.61 -9.36 31.41
C ALA A 253 -8.63 -8.20 31.22
N PHE A 254 -8.55 -7.67 30.00
CA PHE A 254 -7.77 -6.47 29.69
C PHE A 254 -8.66 -5.23 29.74
N ILE A 255 -8.54 -4.42 30.79
CA ILE A 255 -9.37 -3.23 31.03
C ILE A 255 -8.66 -1.99 30.46
N GLY A 256 -9.38 -1.09 29.78
CA GLY A 256 -8.80 0.08 29.08
C GLY A 256 -8.42 -0.21 27.62
N GLU A 257 -7.93 0.78 26.88
CA GLU A 257 -7.64 0.60 25.45
C GLU A 257 -6.14 0.41 25.17
N ASN A 258 -5.30 1.34 25.64
CA ASN A 258 -3.91 1.43 25.24
C ASN A 258 -2.94 1.26 26.40
N TYR A 259 -1.80 0.64 26.13
CA TYR A 259 -0.67 0.67 27.04
C TYR A 259 -0.01 2.05 26.99
N GLU A 260 0.06 2.70 28.15
CA GLU A 260 0.75 3.97 28.38
C GLU A 260 2.00 3.66 29.21
N ASP A 261 3.14 3.51 28.54
CA ASP A 261 4.41 3.18 29.18
C ASP A 261 5.49 4.16 28.70
N ASP A 262 5.78 5.17 29.52
CA ASP A 262 6.81 6.18 29.23
C ASP A 262 8.23 5.58 29.19
N SER A 263 8.43 4.41 29.79
CA SER A 263 9.71 3.70 29.75
C SER A 263 9.89 2.89 28.45
N PHE A 264 8.80 2.64 27.73
CA PHE A 264 8.84 1.95 26.43
C PHE A 264 9.04 2.96 25.30
N SER A 265 10.18 2.85 24.61
CA SER A 265 10.43 3.61 23.39
C SER A 265 11.01 2.72 22.30
N ASN A 266 10.56 2.93 21.07
CA ASN A 266 11.15 2.28 19.92
C ASN A 266 12.27 3.16 19.35
N SER A 267 13.53 2.77 19.56
CA SER A 267 14.71 3.47 19.01
C SER A 267 14.71 3.59 17.47
N TRP A 268 13.94 2.76 16.77
CA TRP A 268 13.82 2.76 15.31
C TRP A 268 12.66 3.62 14.79
N GLN A 269 11.87 4.24 15.69
CA GLN A 269 10.69 5.00 15.30
C GLN A 269 11.01 6.19 14.38
N ASN A 270 12.17 6.82 14.59
CA ASN A 270 12.59 8.00 13.84
C ASN A 270 13.41 7.67 12.57
N THR A 271 13.47 6.40 12.19
CA THR A 271 14.18 6.00 10.96
C THR A 271 13.40 6.47 9.72
N PRO A 272 14.07 6.81 8.60
CA PRO A 272 13.41 7.26 7.38
C PRO A 272 12.85 6.10 6.54
N PHE A 273 12.74 4.90 7.13
CA PHE A 273 12.52 3.66 6.39
C PHE A 273 11.09 3.12 6.52
N TRP A 274 10.13 3.92 6.95
CA TRP A 274 8.78 3.45 7.17
C TRP A 274 7.93 3.56 5.91
N TYR A 275 7.57 2.41 5.33
CA TYR A 275 6.54 2.37 4.30
C TYR A 275 5.15 2.58 4.91
N GLY A 276 4.30 3.32 4.20
CA GLY A 276 2.92 3.56 4.61
C GLY A 276 2.16 2.25 4.91
N GLY A 277 1.56 2.19 6.10
CA GLY A 277 0.84 1.01 6.63
C GLY A 277 1.54 0.34 7.83
N HIS A 278 2.85 0.55 7.99
CA HIS A 278 3.60 0.14 9.18
C HIS A 278 3.52 1.19 10.29
N THR A 279 3.63 0.73 11.54
CA THR A 279 3.73 1.59 12.73
C THR A 279 5.02 1.27 13.48
N SER A 280 5.61 2.28 14.09
CA SER A 280 6.75 2.14 15.00
C SER A 280 6.34 1.63 16.39
N ILE A 281 5.06 1.62 16.74
CA ILE A 281 4.58 1.16 18.05
C ILE A 281 3.55 0.05 17.84
N LEU A 282 3.97 -1.20 18.09
CA LEU A 282 3.12 -2.39 17.88
C LEU A 282 2.37 -2.82 19.14
N ILE A 283 2.82 -2.42 20.33
CA ILE A 283 2.16 -2.77 21.61
C ILE A 283 0.69 -2.33 21.64
N ASN A 284 0.34 -1.30 20.85
CA ASN A 284 -1.01 -0.76 20.76
C ASN A 284 -1.80 -1.16 19.49
N ARG A 285 -1.36 -2.15 18.71
CA ARG A 285 -2.11 -2.57 17.51
C ARG A 285 -3.34 -3.40 17.83
N TYR A 286 -4.29 -3.54 16.90
CA TYR A 286 -5.48 -4.37 17.13
C TYR A 286 -5.14 -5.87 17.25
N SER A 287 -3.98 -6.28 16.75
CA SER A 287 -3.55 -7.69 16.68
C SER A 287 -2.73 -8.15 17.88
N ARG A 288 -2.83 -7.49 19.05
CA ARG A 288 -2.01 -7.79 20.25
C ARG A 288 -2.19 -9.23 20.74
N ASP A 289 -3.42 -9.71 20.77
CA ASP A 289 -3.72 -11.07 21.25
C ASP A 289 -3.11 -12.13 20.33
N TRP A 290 -3.30 -11.93 19.01
CA TRP A 290 -2.64 -12.73 18.00
C TRP A 290 -1.12 -12.64 18.10
N PHE A 291 -0.57 -11.48 18.47
CA PHE A 291 0.87 -11.30 18.64
C PHE A 291 1.38 -12.14 19.82
N MET A 292 0.71 -12.07 20.99
CA MET A 292 1.06 -12.87 22.17
C MET A 292 0.94 -14.38 21.89
N SER A 293 -0.13 -14.81 21.22
CA SER A 293 -0.32 -16.20 20.83
C SER A 293 0.79 -16.69 19.88
N ASN A 294 1.06 -15.95 18.80
CA ASN A 294 1.98 -16.42 17.76
C ASN A 294 3.46 -16.33 18.17
N TYR A 295 3.86 -15.31 18.94
CA TYR A 295 5.26 -15.13 19.33
C TYR A 295 5.61 -15.77 20.68
N LEU A 296 4.68 -15.81 21.63
CA LEU A 296 4.94 -16.28 22.99
C LEU A 296 4.25 -17.61 23.31
N GLY A 297 3.37 -18.12 22.44
CA GLY A 297 2.52 -19.27 22.74
C GLY A 297 1.55 -19.00 23.89
N TYR A 298 1.24 -17.73 24.16
CA TYR A 298 0.34 -17.34 25.24
C TYR A 298 -1.07 -17.14 24.72
N THR A 299 -1.95 -18.04 25.11
CA THR A 299 -3.40 -17.98 24.86
C THR A 299 -4.14 -17.95 26.18
N TYR A 300 -5.30 -17.31 26.22
CA TYR A 300 -6.10 -17.14 27.42
C TYR A 300 -7.59 -17.13 27.08
N GLU A 301 -8.43 -17.49 28.04
CA GLU A 301 -9.88 -17.33 27.92
C GLU A 301 -10.27 -15.90 28.28
N THR A 302 -11.13 -15.29 27.47
CA THR A 302 -11.69 -13.96 27.71
C THR A 302 -12.90 -14.03 28.64
N VAL A 303 -13.14 -12.97 29.40
CA VAL A 303 -14.37 -12.83 30.19
C VAL A 303 -15.58 -12.42 29.33
N SER A 304 -16.79 -12.56 29.87
CA SER A 304 -18.01 -12.03 29.24
C SER A 304 -18.06 -10.50 29.32
N ASP A 305 -18.82 -9.87 28.42
CA ASP A 305 -18.99 -8.41 28.38
C ASP A 305 -19.57 -7.85 29.69
N GLU A 306 -20.50 -8.56 30.33
CA GLU A 306 -21.06 -8.17 31.63
C GLU A 306 -20.00 -8.15 32.74
N MET A 307 -19.11 -9.15 32.75
CA MET A 307 -18.01 -9.21 33.70
C MET A 307 -16.96 -8.13 33.40
N LEU A 308 -16.71 -7.84 32.13
CA LEU A 308 -15.81 -6.76 31.72
C LEU A 308 -16.30 -5.40 32.25
N GLN A 309 -17.59 -5.10 32.10
CA GLN A 309 -18.20 -3.85 32.60
C GLN A 309 -18.15 -3.75 34.13
N LYS A 310 -18.39 -4.87 34.84
CA LYS A 310 -18.23 -4.92 36.30
C LYS A 310 -16.79 -4.59 36.70
N LEU A 311 -15.82 -5.26 36.07
CA LEU A 311 -14.40 -5.07 36.33
C LEU A 311 -13.93 -3.65 35.97
N GLU A 312 -14.47 -3.01 34.94
CA GLU A 312 -14.17 -1.61 34.62
C GLU A 312 -14.48 -0.65 35.78
N VAL A 313 -15.59 -0.89 36.48
CA VAL A 313 -16.00 -0.08 37.64
C VAL A 313 -15.14 -0.41 38.86
N GLU A 314 -14.93 -1.69 39.14
CA GLU A 314 -14.15 -2.15 40.31
C GLU A 314 -12.67 -1.80 40.22
N THR A 315 -12.13 -1.74 39.00
CA THR A 315 -10.71 -1.44 38.74
C THR A 315 -10.47 0.00 38.30
N LYS A 316 -11.41 0.90 38.57
CA LYS A 316 -11.29 2.32 38.21
C LYS A 316 -10.08 2.99 38.85
N ASP A 317 -9.79 2.65 40.11
CA ASP A 317 -8.70 3.22 40.90
C ASP A 317 -7.40 2.40 40.80
N MET A 318 -7.40 1.29 40.04
CA MET A 318 -6.18 0.55 39.75
C MET A 318 -5.27 1.36 38.83
N PRO A 319 -3.95 1.39 39.09
CA PRO A 319 -3.00 2.05 38.20
C PRO A 319 -2.88 1.26 36.88
N SER A 320 -2.48 1.94 35.81
CA SER A 320 -2.28 1.34 34.49
C SER A 320 -0.94 0.59 34.41
N TYR A 321 -0.90 -0.50 33.66
CA TYR A 321 0.35 -1.19 33.35
C TYR A 321 1.28 -0.22 32.58
N PRO A 322 2.56 -0.09 32.98
CA PRO A 322 3.38 -1.05 33.74
C PRO A 322 3.47 -0.84 35.27
N ASP A 323 2.69 0.06 35.87
CA ASP A 323 2.86 0.37 37.30
C ASP A 323 2.55 -0.82 38.22
N SER A 324 3.05 -0.77 39.45
CA SER A 324 2.76 -1.80 40.45
C SER A 324 1.28 -1.77 40.84
N GLY A 325 0.64 -2.93 40.97
CA GLY A 325 -0.81 -3.03 41.24
C GLY A 325 -1.70 -2.94 40.01
N SER A 326 -1.13 -2.79 38.80
CA SER A 326 -1.89 -2.81 37.54
C SER A 326 -2.39 -4.20 37.11
N ILE A 327 -1.90 -5.26 37.75
CA ILE A 327 -2.31 -6.65 37.52
C ILE A 327 -2.72 -7.24 38.85
N ALA A 328 -3.92 -7.80 38.92
CA ALA A 328 -4.48 -8.41 40.13
C ALA A 328 -5.42 -9.57 39.79
N VAL A 329 -5.62 -10.49 40.73
CA VAL A 329 -6.70 -11.49 40.64
C VAL A 329 -7.91 -10.97 41.41
N ILE A 330 -9.03 -10.80 40.71
CA ILE A 330 -10.29 -10.30 41.29
C ILE A 330 -11.38 -11.29 40.90
N ASP A 331 -12.10 -11.85 41.87
CA ASP A 331 -13.19 -12.81 41.66
C ASP A 331 -12.82 -14.01 40.74
N GLY A 332 -11.58 -14.51 40.85
CA GLY A 332 -11.10 -15.62 40.01
C GLY A 332 -10.80 -15.23 38.56
N VAL A 333 -10.62 -13.93 38.27
CA VAL A 333 -10.22 -13.39 36.97
C VAL A 333 -8.88 -12.67 37.12
N VAL A 334 -7.96 -12.90 36.19
CA VAL A 334 -6.74 -12.09 36.09
C VAL A 334 -7.07 -10.79 35.38
N VAL A 335 -7.03 -9.67 36.09
CA VAL A 335 -7.26 -8.34 35.53
C VAL A 335 -5.95 -7.69 35.18
N VAL A 336 -5.84 -7.15 33.97
CA VAL A 336 -4.74 -6.32 33.50
C VAL A 336 -5.29 -4.94 33.15
N LYS A 337 -4.97 -3.93 33.96
CA LYS A 337 -5.38 -2.54 33.74
C LYS A 337 -4.43 -1.86 32.76
N ARG A 338 -4.99 -1.27 31.70
CA ARG A 338 -4.32 -0.44 30.68
C ARG A 338 -4.74 1.01 30.86
N GLY A 339 -4.03 1.91 30.18
CA GLY A 339 -4.39 3.31 30.03
C GLY A 339 -5.64 3.52 29.16
N GLN A 340 -5.99 4.80 28.99
CA GLN A 340 -7.18 5.19 28.23
C GLN A 340 -7.01 5.02 26.72
#